data_AF-A0A1L3GQX0-F1
#
_entry.id   AF-A0A1L3GQX0-F1
#
_cell.length_a   1.000
_cell.length_b   1.000
_cell.length_c   1.000
_cell.angle_alpha   90.00
_cell.angle_beta   90.00
_cell.angle_gamma   90.00
#
_symmetry.space_group_name_H-M   'P 1'
#
loop_
_entity.id
_entity.type
_entity.pdbx_description
1 polymer ?
#
loop_
_entity_poly.entity_id
_entity_poly.type
_entity_poly.pdbx_seq_one_letter_code
_entity_poly.pdbx_strand_id
1 'polypeptide(L)'
;MVDGCRDFPVSILRGGEKMTRYGRVYSILLMVVLLSSCGLAARPGETMLESRDDFIQRLRWQDCNGAGRYLAAEHKEAFLENCQADEDLHFVGVQPQSVDLSDDQRQADTVTLLEYYRLPSVVVKKYRLRQEWAYRQGEGMKQGFWQIVDPFPELP
;
A
#
# COMPACT_ATOMS: atom_id res chain seq x y z
N MET A 1 -23.19 -74.84 45.37
CA MET A 1 -24.37 -73.95 45.39
C MET A 1 -23.88 -72.60 45.90
N VAL A 2 -23.83 -71.64 44.98
CA VAL A 2 -23.72 -70.16 45.07
C VAL A 2 -22.54 -69.46 45.78
N ASP A 3 -22.09 -68.43 45.05
CA ASP A 3 -21.57 -67.11 45.44
C ASP A 3 -20.08 -66.88 45.70
N GLY A 4 -19.56 -65.84 45.03
CA GLY A 4 -18.42 -65.07 45.53
C GLY A 4 -17.53 -64.38 44.49
N CYS A 5 -18.08 -63.47 43.68
CA CYS A 5 -17.32 -62.53 42.85
C CYS A 5 -16.56 -61.51 43.73
N ARG A 6 -15.22 -61.41 43.63
CA ARG A 6 -14.42 -60.24 44.09
C ARG A 6 -13.11 -60.05 43.31
N ASP A 7 -13.04 -58.87 42.69
CA ASP A 7 -11.92 -57.92 42.61
C ASP A 7 -10.55 -58.33 42.03
N PHE A 8 -10.29 -57.89 40.80
CA PHE A 8 -8.94 -57.71 40.24
C PHE A 8 -8.48 -56.25 40.41
N PRO A 9 -7.32 -55.98 41.02
CA PRO A 9 -6.72 -54.65 40.99
C PRO A 9 -5.99 -54.41 39.67
N VAL A 10 -6.33 -53.27 39.08
CA VAL A 10 -5.62 -52.59 37.98
C VAL A 10 -4.19 -52.26 38.41
N SER A 11 -3.21 -52.57 37.56
CA SER A 11 -1.83 -52.07 37.68
C SER A 11 -1.31 -51.58 36.32
N ILE A 12 -1.67 -50.33 36.04
CA ILE A 12 -0.82 -49.22 35.53
C ILE A 12 0.24 -49.58 34.47
N LEU A 13 -0.05 -49.12 33.25
CA LEU A 13 0.87 -49.01 32.11
C LEU A 13 2.02 -48.06 32.43
N ARG A 14 3.25 -48.60 32.38
CA ARG A 14 4.52 -47.88 32.41
C ARG A 14 5.01 -47.70 30.97
N GLY A 15 4.99 -46.46 30.44
CA GLY A 15 5.52 -46.22 29.09
C GLY A 15 5.17 -44.88 28.45
N GLY A 16 5.27 -43.75 29.18
CA GLY A 16 4.79 -42.45 28.70
C GLY A 16 5.82 -41.31 28.66
N GLU A 17 7.12 -41.54 28.82
CA GLU A 17 8.09 -40.44 29.04
C GLU A 17 8.81 -39.91 27.78
N LYS A 18 8.76 -40.60 26.63
CA LYS A 18 9.52 -40.17 25.44
C LYS A 18 8.73 -39.29 24.46
N MET A 19 7.40 -39.34 24.49
CA MET A 19 6.54 -38.70 23.47
C MET A 19 6.33 -37.19 23.72
N THR A 20 6.40 -36.75 24.98
CA THR A 20 6.23 -35.34 25.40
C THR A 20 7.43 -34.45 25.05
N ARG A 21 8.64 -35.01 24.96
CA ARG A 21 9.86 -34.24 24.63
C ARG A 21 9.87 -33.79 23.17
N TYR A 22 9.44 -34.65 22.25
CA TYR A 22 9.34 -34.30 20.82
C TYR A 22 8.21 -33.32 20.54
N GLY A 23 7.06 -33.46 21.23
CA GLY A 23 5.96 -32.50 21.10
C GLY A 23 6.33 -31.09 21.55
N ARG A 24 7.15 -30.97 22.61
CA ARG A 24 7.60 -29.66 23.10
C ARG A 24 8.61 -28.99 22.18
N VAL A 25 9.54 -29.77 21.61
CA VAL A 25 10.49 -29.25 20.60
C VAL A 25 9.74 -28.85 19.32
N TYR A 26 8.78 -29.64 18.87
CA TYR A 26 7.97 -29.33 17.68
C TYR A 26 7.11 -28.08 17.89
N SER A 27 6.50 -27.93 19.07
CA SER A 27 5.74 -26.73 19.43
C SER A 27 6.62 -25.48 19.51
N ILE A 28 7.83 -25.56 20.08
CA ILE A 28 8.79 -24.44 20.11
C ILE A 28 9.25 -24.09 18.69
N LEU A 29 9.57 -25.09 17.85
CA LEU A 29 9.97 -24.87 16.46
C LEU A 29 8.86 -24.18 15.66
N LEU A 30 7.61 -24.61 15.84
CA LEU A 30 6.45 -24.02 15.18
C LEU A 30 6.21 -22.57 15.63
N MET A 31 6.42 -22.27 16.92
CA MET A 31 6.38 -20.90 17.43
C MET A 31 7.48 -20.01 16.83
N VAL A 32 8.70 -20.52 16.71
CA VAL A 32 9.83 -19.78 16.11
C VAL A 32 9.57 -19.49 14.63
N VAL A 33 9.01 -20.44 13.88
CA VAL A 33 8.61 -20.22 12.48
C VAL A 33 7.52 -19.15 12.37
N LEU A 34 6.50 -19.18 13.23
CA LEU A 34 5.43 -18.18 13.23
C LEU A 34 5.92 -16.77 13.61
N LEU A 35 6.93 -16.68 14.48
CA LEU A 35 7.53 -15.40 14.91
C LEU A 35 8.53 -14.81 13.89
N SER A 36 8.94 -15.57 12.87
CA SER A 36 9.93 -15.14 11.86
C SER A 36 9.32 -14.39 10.67
N SER A 37 7.99 -14.15 10.66
CA SER A 37 7.27 -13.55 9.53
C SER A 37 7.47 -12.03 9.40
N CYS A 38 7.74 -11.32 10.50
CA CYS A 38 7.77 -9.86 10.52
C CYS A 38 9.19 -9.33 10.35
N GLY A 39 9.77 -9.41 9.15
CA GLY A 39 11.08 -8.82 8.88
C GLY A 39 11.34 -8.35 7.46
N LEU A 40 10.45 -8.65 6.51
CA LEU A 40 10.62 -8.20 5.14
C LEU A 40 10.17 -6.73 5.03
N ALA A 41 11.13 -5.81 5.11
CA ALA A 41 10.89 -4.41 4.81
C ALA A 41 10.48 -4.29 3.33
N ALA A 42 9.25 -3.82 3.09
CA ALA A 42 8.75 -3.56 1.75
C ALA A 42 9.68 -2.61 1.00
N ARG A 43 9.99 -2.93 -0.26
CA ARG A 43 10.84 -2.05 -1.07
C ARG A 43 10.01 -0.84 -1.50
N PRO A 44 10.54 0.39 -1.45
CA PRO A 44 9.79 1.58 -1.84
C PRO A 44 9.14 1.46 -3.24
N GLY A 45 9.83 0.85 -4.21
CA GLY A 45 9.31 0.66 -5.56
C GLY A 45 8.02 -0.17 -5.63
N GLU A 46 7.78 -1.07 -4.67
CA GLU A 46 6.57 -1.91 -4.63
C GLU A 46 5.31 -1.09 -4.31
N THR A 47 5.44 -0.01 -3.54
CA THR A 47 4.31 0.85 -3.11
C THR A 47 4.08 2.06 -4.02
N MET A 48 4.96 2.27 -5.02
CA MET A 48 4.84 3.38 -5.96
C MET A 48 3.57 3.28 -6.81
N LEU A 49 3.31 2.12 -7.41
CA LEU A 49 2.14 1.93 -8.28
C LEU A 49 0.83 2.19 -7.53
N GLU A 50 0.73 1.70 -6.29
CA GLU A 50 -0.42 1.96 -5.43
C GLU A 50 -0.60 3.46 -5.15
N SER A 51 0.50 4.16 -4.84
CA SER A 51 0.48 5.60 -4.57
C SER A 51 0.04 6.41 -5.79
N ARG A 52 0.56 6.08 -6.98
CA ARG A 52 0.16 6.67 -8.26
C ARG A 52 -1.32 6.42 -8.57
N ASP A 53 -1.78 5.18 -8.40
CA ASP A 53 -3.15 4.80 -8.78
C ASP A 53 -4.19 5.46 -7.89
N ASP A 54 -3.92 5.58 -6.59
CA ASP A 54 -4.77 6.31 -5.66
C ASP A 54 -4.76 7.83 -5.93
N PHE A 55 -3.61 8.42 -6.31
CA PHE A 55 -3.58 9.80 -6.80
C PHE A 55 -4.44 10.00 -8.07
N ILE A 56 -4.28 9.13 -9.06
CA ILE A 56 -5.06 9.14 -10.31
C ILE A 56 -6.55 9.00 -10.02
N GLN A 57 -6.93 8.10 -9.11
CA GLN A 57 -8.31 7.88 -8.73
C GLN A 57 -8.92 9.14 -8.10
N ARG A 58 -8.14 9.87 -7.31
CA ARG A 58 -8.60 11.12 -6.69
C ARG A 58 -8.75 12.24 -7.69
N LEU A 59 -7.85 12.35 -8.67
CA LEU A 59 -8.05 13.27 -9.79
C LEU A 59 -9.34 12.96 -10.56
N ARG A 60 -9.62 11.68 -10.83
CA ARG A 60 -10.86 11.23 -11.48
C ARG A 60 -12.10 11.60 -10.65
N TRP A 61 -12.01 11.53 -9.33
CA TRP A 61 -13.09 11.92 -8.43
C TRP A 61 -13.14 13.42 -8.14
N GLN A 62 -12.25 14.23 -8.73
CA GLN A 62 -12.07 15.65 -8.40
C GLN A 62 -11.86 15.88 -6.88
N ASP A 63 -11.30 14.90 -6.18
CA ASP A 63 -10.94 15.00 -4.76
C ASP A 63 -9.61 15.74 -4.64
N CYS A 64 -9.65 17.08 -4.81
CA CYS A 64 -8.47 17.94 -4.72
C CYS A 64 -7.76 17.80 -3.38
N ASN A 65 -8.50 17.74 -2.27
CA ASN A 65 -7.91 17.61 -0.93
C ASN A 65 -7.14 16.29 -0.78
N GLY A 66 -7.73 15.19 -1.23
CA GLY A 66 -7.10 13.90 -1.20
C GLY A 66 -5.94 13.75 -2.19
N ALA A 67 -6.04 14.33 -3.39
CA ALA A 67 -4.95 14.33 -4.36
C ALA A 67 -3.76 15.16 -3.85
N GLY A 68 -4.05 16.30 -3.20
CA GLY A 68 -3.06 17.22 -2.64
C GLY A 68 -2.12 16.60 -1.60
N ARG A 69 -2.49 15.49 -0.96
CA ARG A 69 -1.60 14.79 0.00
C ARG A 69 -0.39 14.13 -0.66
N TYR A 70 -0.47 13.86 -1.95
CA TYR A 70 0.64 13.31 -2.71
C TYR A 70 1.62 14.38 -3.16
N LEU A 71 1.24 15.66 -3.16
CA LEU A 71 2.17 16.70 -3.53
C LEU A 71 3.13 17.01 -2.37
N ALA A 72 4.35 17.40 -2.73
CA ALA A 72 5.28 18.01 -1.81
C ALA A 72 4.66 19.27 -1.17
N ALA A 73 5.06 19.59 0.06
CA ALA A 73 4.44 20.65 0.84
C ALA A 73 4.47 22.00 0.11
N GLU A 74 5.55 22.23 -0.64
CA GLU A 74 5.83 23.41 -1.45
C GLU A 74 4.85 23.59 -2.62
N HIS A 75 4.23 22.50 -3.10
CA HIS A 75 3.32 22.52 -4.26
C HIS A 75 1.86 22.26 -3.88
N LYS A 76 1.62 21.77 -2.67
CA LYS A 76 0.29 21.39 -2.20
C LYS A 76 -0.68 22.58 -2.17
N GLU A 77 -0.27 23.72 -1.62
CA GLU A 77 -1.16 24.88 -1.45
C GLU A 77 -1.59 25.45 -2.81
N ALA A 78 -0.62 25.70 -3.70
CA ALA A 78 -0.89 26.16 -5.06
C ALA A 78 -1.79 25.18 -5.85
N PHE A 79 -1.59 23.87 -5.68
CA PHE A 79 -2.46 22.88 -6.29
C PHE A 79 -3.90 22.95 -5.76
N LEU A 80 -4.08 23.09 -4.44
CA LEU A 80 -5.41 23.16 -3.84
C LEU A 80 -6.16 24.43 -4.26
N GLU A 81 -5.46 25.57 -4.35
CA GLU A 81 -6.03 26.83 -4.84
C GLU A 81 -6.49 26.68 -6.29
N ASN A 82 -5.62 26.18 -7.18
CA ASN A 82 -5.95 26.01 -8.60
C ASN A 82 -7.07 24.99 -8.82
N CYS A 83 -7.04 23.88 -8.09
CA CYS A 83 -8.02 22.80 -8.22
C CYS A 83 -9.41 23.21 -7.71
N GLN A 84 -9.48 24.09 -6.70
CA GLN A 84 -10.75 24.63 -6.20
C GLN A 84 -11.27 25.81 -7.05
N ALA A 85 -10.37 26.61 -7.61
CA ALA A 85 -10.75 27.77 -8.43
C ALA A 85 -11.34 27.38 -9.80
N ASP A 86 -10.97 26.21 -10.32
CA ASP A 86 -11.37 25.73 -11.65
C ASP A 86 -12.57 24.76 -11.56
N GLU A 87 -13.71 25.23 -11.03
CA GLU A 87 -14.95 24.44 -10.92
C GLU A 87 -15.48 23.93 -12.27
N ASP A 88 -15.11 24.63 -13.35
CA ASP A 88 -15.51 24.32 -14.72
C ASP A 88 -14.70 23.17 -15.35
N LEU A 89 -13.59 22.76 -14.74
CA LEU A 89 -12.70 21.71 -15.22
C LEU A 89 -13.20 20.32 -14.80
N HIS A 90 -13.51 19.49 -15.78
CA HIS A 90 -13.99 18.13 -15.56
C HIS A 90 -13.09 17.10 -16.22
N PHE A 91 -12.58 16.14 -15.43
CA PHE A 91 -11.85 14.99 -15.94
C PHE A 91 -12.81 13.89 -16.39
N VAL A 92 -12.73 13.49 -17.66
CA VAL A 92 -13.50 12.36 -18.21
C VAL A 92 -12.68 11.08 -18.27
N GLY A 93 -11.35 11.20 -18.31
CA GLY A 93 -10.43 10.08 -18.36
C GLY A 93 -9.09 10.44 -17.73
N VAL A 94 -8.56 9.51 -16.95
CA VAL A 94 -7.20 9.58 -16.41
C VAL A 94 -6.60 8.21 -16.63
N GLN A 95 -5.59 8.10 -17.49
CA GLN A 95 -5.02 6.83 -17.94
C GLN A 95 -3.51 6.81 -17.71
N PRO A 96 -2.98 5.94 -16.84
CA PRO A 96 -1.53 5.78 -16.69
C PRO A 96 -0.92 5.24 -18.00
N GLN A 97 0.23 5.78 -18.41
CA GLN A 97 0.93 5.39 -19.64
C GLN A 97 2.26 4.69 -19.34
N SER A 98 3.09 5.26 -18.46
CA SER A 98 4.37 4.68 -18.08
C SER A 98 4.76 5.03 -16.64
N VAL A 99 5.66 4.22 -16.10
CA VAL A 99 6.37 4.45 -14.83
C VAL A 99 7.80 3.99 -15.03
N ASP A 100 8.73 4.90 -14.80
CA ASP A 100 10.16 4.65 -14.87
C ASP A 100 10.74 4.85 -13.46
N LEU A 101 11.07 3.75 -12.78
CA LEU A 101 11.68 3.78 -11.45
C LEU A 101 13.20 3.96 -11.57
N SER A 102 13.79 4.75 -10.67
CA SER A 102 15.25 4.82 -10.53
C SER A 102 15.84 3.50 -10.03
N ASP A 103 17.15 3.32 -10.25
CA ASP A 103 17.88 2.11 -9.82
C ASP A 103 17.78 1.87 -8.31
N ASP A 104 17.73 2.94 -7.50
CA ASP A 104 17.57 2.88 -6.05
C ASP A 104 16.11 2.72 -5.59
N GLN A 105 15.16 2.71 -6.53
CA GLN A 105 13.71 2.62 -6.35
C GLN A 105 13.13 3.70 -5.43
N ARG A 106 13.82 4.84 -5.26
CA ARG A 106 13.35 5.96 -4.43
C ARG A 106 12.88 7.15 -5.23
N GLN A 107 13.04 7.11 -6.54
CA GLN A 107 12.51 8.10 -7.47
C GLN A 107 11.73 7.39 -8.57
N ALA A 108 10.71 8.05 -9.11
CA ALA A 108 9.96 7.54 -10.23
C ALA A 108 9.46 8.66 -11.14
N ASP A 109 9.64 8.50 -12.43
CA ASP A 109 8.98 9.33 -13.43
C ASP A 109 7.70 8.64 -13.88
N THR A 110 6.60 9.39 -13.96
CA THR A 110 5.33 8.84 -14.46
C THR A 110 4.78 9.69 -15.57
N VAL A 111 4.09 9.02 -16.50
CA VAL A 111 3.33 9.70 -17.55
C VAL A 111 1.88 9.26 -17.45
N THR A 112 0.98 10.23 -17.33
CA THR A 112 -0.47 10.03 -17.25
C THR A 112 -1.15 10.83 -18.35
N LEU A 113 -2.02 10.19 -19.11
CA LEU A 113 -2.88 10.86 -20.08
C LEU A 113 -4.14 11.35 -19.37
N LEU A 114 -4.30 12.67 -19.31
CA LEU A 114 -5.50 13.34 -18.84
C LEU A 114 -6.40 13.63 -20.04
N GLU A 115 -7.67 13.27 -19.91
CA GLU A 115 -8.75 13.65 -20.81
C GLU A 115 -9.74 14.49 -20.02
N TYR A 116 -9.93 15.75 -20.41
CA TYR A 116 -10.73 16.72 -19.67
C TYR A 116 -11.48 17.67 -20.61
N TYR A 117 -12.50 18.33 -20.11
CA TYR A 117 -13.14 19.47 -20.76
C TYR A 117 -13.31 20.61 -19.74
N ARG A 118 -13.46 21.85 -20.23
CA ARG A 118 -13.67 23.03 -19.38
C ARG A 118 -14.89 23.80 -19.86
N LEU A 119 -15.88 23.98 -18.99
CA LEU A 119 -17.09 24.72 -19.32
C LEU A 119 -16.78 26.17 -19.73
N PRO A 120 -17.61 26.77 -20.61
CA PRO A 120 -18.79 26.20 -21.28
C PRO A 120 -18.45 25.28 -22.48
N SER A 121 -17.17 25.00 -22.75
CA SER A 121 -16.75 24.14 -23.87
C SER A 121 -16.77 22.66 -23.49
N VAL A 122 -17.54 21.86 -24.24
CA VAL A 122 -17.62 20.40 -24.05
C VAL A 122 -16.59 19.63 -24.91
N VAL A 123 -15.63 20.34 -25.51
CA VAL A 123 -14.57 19.70 -26.30
C VAL A 123 -13.57 19.03 -25.37
N VAL A 124 -13.46 17.70 -25.48
CA VAL A 124 -12.48 16.92 -24.72
C VAL A 124 -11.08 17.22 -25.24
N LYS A 125 -10.24 17.77 -24.37
CA LYS A 125 -8.81 17.95 -24.57
C LYS A 125 -8.04 16.78 -23.97
N LYS A 126 -6.87 16.51 -24.54
CA LYS A 126 -5.94 15.49 -24.05
C LYS A 126 -4.63 16.14 -23.67
N TYR A 127 -4.14 15.86 -22.47
CA TYR A 127 -2.87 16.37 -21.96
C TYR A 127 -2.04 15.24 -21.37
N ARG A 128 -0.75 15.21 -21.69
CA ARG A 128 0.19 14.24 -21.12
C ARG A 128 0.86 14.88 -19.91
N LEU A 129 0.38 14.53 -18.73
CA LEU A 129 0.97 14.92 -17.47
C LEU A 129 2.20 14.06 -17.20
N ARG A 130 3.37 14.69 -17.11
CA ARG A 130 4.59 14.07 -16.59
C ARG A 130 4.71 14.47 -15.12
N GLN A 131 5.09 13.53 -14.26
CA GLN A 131 5.25 13.78 -12.83
C GLN A 131 6.48 13.09 -12.29
N GLU A 132 7.22 13.80 -11.46
CA GLU A 132 8.39 13.30 -10.75
C GLU A 132 7.97 12.92 -9.33
N TRP A 133 8.28 11.69 -8.94
CA TRP A 133 7.95 11.16 -7.63
C TRP A 133 9.22 10.87 -6.83
N ALA A 134 9.19 11.20 -5.54
CA ALA A 134 10.25 10.89 -4.60
C ALA A 134 9.69 10.17 -3.37
N TYR A 135 10.38 9.12 -2.94
CA TYR A 135 10.08 8.39 -1.72
C TYR A 135 10.66 9.13 -0.51
N ARG A 136 9.81 9.56 0.40
CA ARG A 136 10.19 10.10 1.70
C ARG A 136 10.21 8.98 2.72
N GLN A 137 11.40 8.72 3.27
CA GLN A 137 11.55 7.73 4.33
C GLN A 137 10.82 8.18 5.59
N GLY A 138 10.04 7.27 6.19
CA GLY A 138 9.38 7.52 7.46
C GLY A 138 10.38 7.54 8.61
N GLU A 139 10.06 8.28 9.66
CA GLU A 139 10.87 8.32 10.88
C GLU A 139 10.54 7.15 11.81
N GLY A 140 11.58 6.50 12.35
CA GLY A 140 11.45 5.40 13.29
C GLY A 140 10.74 4.18 12.69
N MET A 141 9.58 3.83 13.26
CA MET A 141 8.76 2.69 12.82
C MET A 141 7.71 3.06 11.76
N LYS A 142 7.63 4.33 11.35
CA LYS A 142 6.67 4.76 10.33
C LYS A 142 7.12 4.31 8.95
N GLN A 143 6.18 3.83 8.14
CA GLN A 143 6.42 3.60 6.72
C GLN A 143 6.70 4.93 6.02
N GLY A 144 7.61 4.92 5.05
CA GLY A 144 7.78 6.04 4.15
C GLY A 144 6.63 6.14 3.15
N PHE A 145 6.58 7.23 2.42
CA PHE A 145 5.49 7.57 1.50
C PHE A 145 6.04 8.24 0.25
N TRP A 146 5.31 8.11 -0.85
CA TRP A 146 5.65 8.71 -2.13
C TRP A 146 5.03 10.11 -2.26
N GLN A 147 5.81 11.06 -2.78
CA GLN A 147 5.33 12.40 -3.09
C GLN A 147 5.72 12.84 -4.50
N ILE A 148 4.82 13.55 -5.16
CA ILE A 148 5.04 14.32 -6.37
C ILE A 148 5.85 15.55 -6.00
N VAL A 149 7.04 15.70 -6.57
CA VAL A 149 7.98 16.79 -6.24
C VAL A 149 7.97 17.92 -7.27
N ASP A 150 7.30 17.73 -8.39
CA ASP A 150 7.08 18.77 -9.39
C ASP A 150 5.76 19.52 -9.15
N PRO A 151 5.68 20.80 -9.56
CA PRO A 151 4.44 21.55 -9.49
C PRO A 151 3.40 20.98 -10.46
N PHE A 152 2.15 20.89 -10.02
CA PHE A 152 1.05 20.50 -10.91
C PHE A 152 0.87 21.55 -12.02
N PRO A 153 0.85 21.16 -13.30
CA PRO A 153 0.81 22.13 -14.40
C PRO A 153 -0.58 22.74 -14.56
N GLU A 154 -0.62 23.95 -15.12
CA GLU A 154 -1.86 24.55 -15.61
C GLU A 154 -2.34 23.81 -16.87
N LEU A 155 -3.61 23.41 -16.89
CA LEU A 155 -4.18 22.71 -18.03
C LEU A 155 -4.66 23.69 -19.12
N PRO A 156 -4.26 23.48 -20.39
CA PRO A 156 -4.52 24.40 -21.50
C PRO A 156 -5.98 24.41 -22.01
#